data_AF-A0A2V2GJU3-F1
#
_entry.id   AF-A0A2V2GJU3-F1
#
_cell.length_a   1.000
_cell.length_b   1.000
_cell.length_c   1.000
_cell.angle_alpha   90.00
_cell.angle_beta   90.00
_cell.angle_gamma   90.00
#
_symmetry.space_group_name_H-M   'P 1'
#
loop_
_entity.id
_entity.type
_entity.pdbx_description
1 polymer ?
#
loop_
_entity_poly.entity_id
_entity_poly.type
_entity_poly.pdbx_seq_one_letter_code
_entity_poly.pdbx_strand_id
1 'polypeptide(L)'
;MKKATKSILVIILVILIIVGFVVGSWCFLILGMKSCFESCNGLGLNINLEDKVSGDFIYHVLSEIRDGGKTEIKYIAIVGLSEEGKEKKEILIPQEIDGLPVECLGYECGWAGRKGEFESDVLEKLYILSPTIVVKGMLSNGLPAFQFVIVPTEEIFEAMGQNRPSTKLPKNEAIKVFYIMDENFCTNVVYYLNDGTETAHFADDLDGEKITFMPPEPTREGYIFGGWYKESECITAWDFENDVVPAKEYDDEGNYLFQETALYAKWIKN
;
A
#
# COMPACT_ATOMS: atom_id res chain seq x y z
N MET A 1 -1.16 -28.40 53.15
CA MET A 1 -0.08 -28.05 52.19
C MET A 1 -0.54 -27.92 50.73
N LYS A 2 -1.53 -28.68 50.22
CA LYS A 2 -1.97 -28.58 48.80
C LYS A 2 -2.68 -27.27 48.36
N LYS A 3 -3.26 -26.50 49.29
CA LYS A 3 -4.06 -25.29 48.98
C LYS A 3 -3.18 -24.05 48.71
N ALA A 4 -2.05 -23.94 49.41
CA ALA A 4 -1.10 -22.84 49.23
C ALA A 4 -0.36 -22.93 47.88
N THR A 5 -0.06 -24.15 47.41
CA THR A 5 0.64 -24.37 46.14
C THR A 5 -0.21 -24.00 44.92
N LYS A 6 -1.54 -24.18 44.98
CA LYS A 6 -2.46 -23.76 43.91
C LYS A 6 -2.57 -22.24 43.79
N SER A 7 -2.60 -21.51 44.91
CA SER A 7 -2.65 -20.04 44.89
C SER A 7 -1.37 -19.42 44.37
N ILE A 8 -0.21 -19.99 44.70
CA ILE A 8 1.09 -19.52 44.18
C ILE A 8 1.21 -19.77 42.67
N LEU A 9 0.71 -20.91 42.17
CA LEU A 9 0.75 -21.22 40.74
C LEU A 9 -0.13 -20.26 39.91
N VAL A 10 -1.31 -19.88 40.43
CA VAL A 10 -2.20 -18.91 39.76
C VAL A 10 -1.59 -17.52 39.73
N ILE A 11 -0.92 -17.09 40.82
CA ILE A 11 -0.24 -15.80 40.87
C ILE A 11 0.95 -15.76 39.90
N ILE A 12 1.73 -16.84 39.79
CA ILE A 12 2.84 -16.95 38.83
C ILE A 12 2.31 -16.95 37.39
N LEU A 13 1.17 -17.61 37.11
CA LEU A 13 0.56 -17.60 35.77
C LEU A 13 0.04 -16.20 35.39
N VAL A 14 -0.58 -15.48 36.33
CA VAL A 14 -1.05 -14.11 36.13
C VAL A 14 0.13 -13.15 35.93
N ILE A 15 1.23 -13.32 36.67
CA ILE A 15 2.46 -12.53 36.48
C ILE A 15 3.13 -12.87 35.14
N LEU A 16 3.15 -14.13 34.70
CA LEU A 16 3.69 -14.50 33.39
C LEU A 16 2.83 -13.98 32.23
N ILE A 17 1.52 -13.89 32.40
CA ILE A 17 0.62 -13.25 31.43
C ILE A 17 0.87 -11.73 31.42
N ILE A 18 0.98 -11.07 32.57
CA ILE A 18 1.27 -9.63 32.66
C ILE A 18 2.67 -9.30 32.12
N VAL A 19 3.69 -10.11 32.42
CA VAL A 19 5.05 -9.95 31.87
C VAL A 19 5.08 -10.30 30.38
N GLY A 20 4.29 -11.27 29.92
CA GLY A 20 4.09 -11.53 28.49
C GLY A 20 3.46 -10.35 27.75
N PHE A 21 2.54 -9.61 28.40
CA PHE A 21 1.96 -8.37 27.86
C PHE A 21 2.93 -7.20 27.88
N VAL A 22 3.75 -7.06 28.92
CA VAL A 22 4.78 -5.99 29.01
C VAL A 22 5.93 -6.24 28.04
N VAL A 23 6.33 -7.49 27.82
CA VAL A 23 7.38 -7.86 26.85
C VAL A 23 6.86 -7.83 25.41
N GLY A 24 5.59 -8.18 25.18
CA GLY A 24 4.91 -8.02 23.88
C GLY A 24 4.89 -6.57 23.40
N SER A 25 4.75 -5.60 24.31
CA SER A 25 4.89 -4.16 24.01
C SER A 25 6.32 -3.67 23.89
N TRP A 26 7.33 -4.38 24.41
CA TRP A 26 8.74 -3.96 24.32
C TRP A 26 9.49 -4.52 23.11
N CYS A 27 8.98 -5.57 22.47
CA CYS A 27 9.55 -6.05 21.21
C CYS A 27 9.37 -5.08 20.03
N PHE A 28 8.49 -4.08 20.14
CA PHE A 28 8.30 -3.06 19.10
C PHE A 28 9.38 -1.96 19.10
N LEU A 29 10.19 -1.85 20.15
CA LEU A 29 11.16 -0.77 20.28
C LEU A 29 12.55 -1.07 19.70
N ILE A 30 12.80 -2.27 19.17
CA ILE A 30 14.16 -2.69 18.75
C ILE A 30 14.39 -2.70 17.23
N LEU A 31 13.35 -2.62 16.41
CA LEU A 31 13.48 -2.41 14.97
C LEU A 31 12.39 -1.42 14.58
N GLY A 32 12.73 -0.30 13.95
CA GLY A 32 11.81 0.81 13.61
C GLY A 32 10.69 0.42 12.63
N MET A 33 9.88 -0.56 12.99
CA MET A 33 8.65 -0.94 12.33
C MET A 33 7.59 0.09 12.70
N LYS A 34 7.37 1.01 11.77
CA LYS A 34 6.17 1.84 11.70
C LYS A 34 4.97 0.90 11.85
N SER A 35 4.12 1.12 12.86
CA SER A 35 2.94 0.29 13.10
C SER A 35 1.74 1.19 13.40
N CYS A 36 0.63 0.95 12.71
CA CYS A 36 -0.63 1.69 12.92
C CYS A 36 -1.35 1.11 14.16
N PHE A 37 -0.67 1.14 15.32
CA PHE A 37 -1.02 0.34 16.50
C PHE A 37 -1.48 1.16 17.72
N GLU A 38 -1.22 2.46 17.78
CA GLU A 38 -1.62 3.31 18.92
C GLU A 38 -2.23 4.63 18.40
N SER A 39 -3.45 5.02 18.78
CA SER A 39 -3.84 5.41 20.15
C SER A 39 -5.29 5.00 20.46
N CYS A 40 -5.47 3.82 21.05
CA CYS A 40 -6.67 3.51 21.85
C CYS A 40 -6.33 3.05 23.27
N ASN A 41 -5.03 2.95 23.60
CA ASN A 41 -4.57 2.50 24.91
C ASN A 41 -3.67 3.55 25.56
N GLY A 42 -4.29 4.54 26.18
CA GLY A 42 -3.68 5.41 27.17
C GLY A 42 -4.75 5.99 28.08
N LEU A 43 -5.10 5.27 29.15
CA LEU A 43 -5.79 5.84 30.33
C LEU A 43 -7.02 6.73 30.02
N GLY A 44 -8.07 6.16 29.43
CA GLY A 44 -9.42 6.70 29.58
C GLY A 44 -9.77 7.94 28.74
N LEU A 45 -9.58 7.88 27.42
CA LEU A 45 -10.23 8.80 26.50
C LEU A 45 -11.03 8.03 25.46
N ASN A 46 -12.36 8.26 25.45
CA ASN A 46 -13.20 8.01 24.28
C ASN A 46 -12.70 8.93 23.16
N ILE A 47 -11.86 8.42 22.26
CA ILE A 47 -11.56 9.13 21.03
C ILE A 47 -12.66 8.74 20.05
N ASN A 48 -13.69 9.57 19.96
CA ASN A 48 -14.63 9.51 18.86
C ASN A 48 -13.88 10.03 17.62
N LEU A 49 -13.16 9.13 16.93
CA LEU A 49 -12.61 9.42 15.62
C LEU A 49 -13.79 9.47 14.65
N GLU A 50 -14.10 10.69 14.22
CA GLU A 50 -15.17 10.95 13.26
C GLU A 50 -14.71 10.54 11.86
N ASP A 51 -15.58 9.81 11.16
CA ASP A 51 -15.40 9.48 9.75
C ASP A 51 -15.32 10.78 8.95
N LYS A 52 -14.18 11.03 8.32
CA LYS A 52 -14.00 12.13 7.36
C LYS A 52 -14.03 11.57 5.95
N VAL A 53 -14.48 12.38 5.00
CA VAL A 53 -14.55 11.99 3.59
C VAL A 53 -13.70 12.95 2.76
N SER A 54 -12.86 12.40 1.89
CA SER A 54 -12.14 13.16 0.85
C SER A 54 -12.03 12.31 -0.41
N GLY A 55 -12.67 12.76 -1.49
CA GLY A 55 -12.80 12.01 -2.73
C GLY A 55 -13.31 10.59 -2.50
N ASP A 56 -12.48 9.62 -2.86
CA ASP A 56 -12.79 8.18 -2.81
C ASP A 56 -12.75 7.56 -1.43
N PHE A 57 -12.33 8.30 -0.41
CA PHE A 57 -11.91 7.70 0.86
C PHE A 57 -12.70 8.21 2.05
N ILE A 58 -13.01 7.28 2.95
CA ILE A 58 -13.34 7.55 4.34
C ILE A 58 -12.04 7.39 5.14
N TYR A 59 -11.69 8.37 5.95
CA TYR A 59 -10.42 8.40 6.64
C TYR A 59 -10.50 8.98 8.05
N HIS A 60 -9.55 8.60 8.90
CA HIS A 60 -9.32 9.16 10.21
C HIS A 60 -7.95 9.84 10.28
N VAL A 61 -7.87 10.92 11.07
CA VAL A 61 -6.60 11.54 11.42
C VAL A 61 -6.09 10.93 12.71
N LEU A 62 -4.91 10.31 12.64
CA LEU A 62 -4.23 9.74 13.78
C LEU A 62 -3.03 10.61 14.17
N SER A 63 -2.58 10.45 15.41
CA SER A 63 -1.43 11.14 15.96
C SER A 63 -0.57 10.20 16.77
N GLU A 64 0.74 10.21 16.55
CA GLU A 64 1.72 9.50 17.36
C GLU A 64 2.63 10.53 18.04
N ILE A 65 2.99 10.26 19.30
CA ILE A 65 3.97 11.08 20.01
C ILE A 65 5.33 10.37 19.96
N ARG A 66 6.29 10.99 19.28
CA ARG A 66 7.67 10.50 19.15
C ARG A 66 8.63 11.24 20.09
N ASP A 67 9.88 10.76 20.12
CA ASP A 67 10.99 11.38 20.86
C ASP A 67 10.76 11.53 22.37
N GLY A 68 10.06 10.55 22.97
CA GLY A 68 9.78 10.54 24.40
C GLY A 68 8.84 11.65 24.85
N GLY A 69 7.87 12.05 24.01
CA GLY A 69 6.85 13.03 24.37
C GLY A 69 6.94 14.38 23.66
N LYS A 70 7.94 14.57 22.79
CA LYS A 70 8.33 15.91 22.32
C LYS A 70 7.76 16.29 20.96
N THR A 71 7.49 15.31 20.12
CA THR A 71 7.06 15.53 18.74
C THR A 71 5.73 14.84 18.52
N GLU A 72 4.68 15.59 18.22
CA GLU A 72 3.42 15.02 17.74
C GLU A 72 3.48 14.95 16.22
N ILE A 73 3.30 13.76 15.66
CA ILE A 73 3.21 13.54 14.21
C ILE A 73 1.79 13.14 13.90
N LYS A 74 1.17 13.82 12.94
CA LYS A 74 -0.16 13.52 12.46
C LYS A 74 -0.08 12.87 11.09
N TYR A 75 -0.93 11.88 10.89
CA TYR A 75 -1.01 11.12 9.65
C TYR A 75 -2.43 10.61 9.45
N ILE A 76 -2.69 10.09 8.26
CA ILE A 76 -3.99 9.61 7.86
C ILE A 76 -4.01 8.08 7.80
N ALA A 77 -5.07 7.53 8.37
CA ALA A 77 -5.49 6.16 8.15
C ALA A 77 -6.78 6.15 7.32
N ILE A 78 -6.71 5.60 6.10
CA ILE A 78 -7.91 5.36 5.30
C ILE A 78 -8.62 4.15 5.88
N VAL A 79 -9.87 4.32 6.28
CA VAL A 79 -10.68 3.28 6.93
C VAL A 79 -11.74 2.69 6.01
N GLY A 80 -11.95 3.26 4.82
CA GLY A 80 -12.88 2.69 3.85
C GLY A 80 -12.97 3.51 2.59
N LEU A 81 -13.84 3.07 1.69
CA LEU A 81 -14.21 3.81 0.50
C LEU A 81 -15.43 4.68 0.78
N SER A 82 -15.44 5.89 0.23
CA SER A 82 -16.63 6.74 0.18
C SER A 82 -17.63 6.17 -0.83
N GLU A 83 -18.84 6.74 -0.88
CA GLU A 83 -19.82 6.32 -1.90
C GLU A 83 -19.30 6.55 -3.33
N GLU A 84 -18.47 7.58 -3.57
CA GLU A 84 -17.80 7.78 -4.86
C GLU A 84 -16.75 6.69 -5.12
N GLY A 85 -15.92 6.39 -4.12
CA GLY A 85 -14.87 5.37 -4.25
C GLY A 85 -15.45 3.98 -4.52
N LYS A 86 -16.63 3.68 -3.94
CA LYS A 86 -17.33 2.41 -4.15
C LYS A 86 -17.70 2.13 -5.60
N GLU A 87 -17.86 3.16 -6.43
CA GLU A 87 -18.24 3.04 -7.84
C GLU A 87 -17.05 2.88 -8.80
N LYS A 88 -15.81 3.00 -8.30
CA LYS A 88 -14.59 2.96 -9.13
C LYS A 88 -14.00 1.56 -9.20
N LYS A 89 -13.66 1.15 -10.42
CA LYS A 89 -12.95 -0.12 -10.70
C LYS A 89 -11.47 -0.07 -10.34
N GLU A 90 -10.89 1.12 -10.35
CA GLU A 90 -9.47 1.34 -10.20
C GLU A 90 -9.28 2.55 -9.28
N ILE A 91 -8.51 2.38 -8.20
CA ILE A 91 -8.31 3.43 -7.18
C ILE A 91 -6.82 3.55 -6.87
N LEU A 92 -6.32 4.79 -6.83
CA LEU A 92 -5.00 5.12 -6.32
C LEU A 92 -5.09 5.61 -4.88
N ILE A 93 -4.35 4.98 -3.98
CA ILE A 93 -4.13 5.50 -2.63
C ILE A 93 -3.28 6.78 -2.73
N PRO A 94 -3.81 7.94 -2.31
CA PRO A 94 -3.08 9.19 -2.38
C PRO A 94 -1.95 9.20 -1.35
N GLN A 95 -0.85 9.89 -1.66
CA GLN A 95 0.27 10.04 -0.73
C GLN A 95 -0.08 10.94 0.46
N GLU A 96 -0.99 11.90 0.24
CA GLU A 96 -1.48 12.83 1.25
C GLU A 96 -2.97 13.13 1.04
N ILE A 97 -3.66 13.45 2.14
CA ILE A 97 -5.01 14.02 2.13
C ILE A 97 -4.97 15.24 3.05
N ASP A 98 -5.45 16.39 2.57
CA ASP A 98 -5.47 17.66 3.31
C ASP A 98 -4.10 18.06 3.91
N GLY A 99 -3.01 17.75 3.19
CA GLY A 99 -1.63 18.04 3.59
C GLY A 99 -1.06 17.15 4.70
N LEU A 100 -1.76 16.07 5.06
CA LEU A 100 -1.26 15.04 5.97
C LEU A 100 -0.91 13.77 5.19
N PRO A 101 0.21 13.11 5.52
CA PRO A 101 0.62 11.89 4.83
C PRO A 101 -0.36 10.75 5.11
N VAL A 102 -0.72 9.99 4.07
CA VAL A 102 -1.42 8.73 4.22
C VAL A 102 -0.38 7.66 4.55
N GLU A 103 -0.50 7.09 5.74
CA GLU A 103 0.47 6.09 6.22
C GLU A 103 -0.13 4.71 6.42
N CYS A 104 -1.46 4.64 6.51
CA CYS A 104 -2.16 3.42 6.91
C CYS A 104 -3.43 3.19 6.07
N LEU A 105 -3.65 1.94 5.67
CA LEU A 105 -4.97 1.40 5.35
C LEU A 105 -5.45 0.62 6.58
N GLY A 106 -6.41 1.21 7.29
CA GLY A 106 -6.91 0.73 8.58
C GLY A 106 -5.90 0.90 9.73
N TYR A 107 -6.32 0.55 10.94
CA TYR A 107 -5.48 0.55 12.13
C TYR A 107 -6.03 -0.41 13.20
N GLU A 108 -5.18 -0.80 14.15
CA GLU A 108 -5.61 -1.57 15.32
C GLU A 108 -5.81 -0.64 16.52
N CYS A 109 -6.92 -0.83 17.22
CA CYS A 109 -7.35 -0.01 18.35
C CYS A 109 -7.36 -0.85 19.63
N GLY A 110 -6.20 -1.42 19.99
CA GLY A 110 -6.04 -2.25 21.19
C GLY A 110 -7.14 -3.31 21.33
N TRP A 111 -7.83 -3.31 22.49
CA TRP A 111 -8.92 -4.26 22.76
C TRP A 111 -10.22 -3.94 22.00
N ALA A 112 -10.40 -2.71 21.51
CA ALA A 112 -11.57 -2.32 20.71
C ALA A 112 -11.51 -2.89 19.28
N GLY A 113 -10.41 -3.57 18.94
CA GLY A 113 -10.26 -4.32 17.71
C GLY A 113 -9.76 -3.48 16.56
N ARG A 114 -9.94 -4.01 15.36
CA ARG A 114 -9.46 -3.40 14.12
C ARG A 114 -10.46 -2.38 13.59
N LYS A 115 -9.96 -1.31 12.98
CA LYS A 115 -10.75 -0.33 12.25
C LYS A 115 -10.35 -0.30 10.78
N GLY A 116 -11.38 -0.27 9.95
CA GLY A 116 -11.31 -0.12 8.51
C GLY A 116 -11.61 -1.40 7.74
N GLU A 117 -12.34 -1.25 6.64
CA GLU A 117 -12.68 -2.28 5.67
C GLU A 117 -13.04 -1.58 4.36
N PHE A 118 -12.49 -2.07 3.24
CA PHE A 118 -12.95 -1.62 1.93
C PHE A 118 -14.13 -2.48 1.51
N GLU A 119 -15.19 -1.82 1.08
CA GLU A 119 -16.39 -2.44 0.52
C GLU A 119 -16.61 -1.84 -0.86
N SER A 120 -16.71 -2.66 -1.90
CA SER A 120 -17.07 -2.25 -3.27
C SER A 120 -17.34 -3.49 -4.11
N ASP A 121 -18.45 -3.48 -4.85
CA ASP A 121 -18.80 -4.56 -5.76
C ASP A 121 -18.03 -4.51 -7.08
N VAL A 122 -17.34 -3.39 -7.36
CA VAL A 122 -16.72 -3.13 -8.68
C VAL A 122 -15.23 -2.85 -8.62
N LEU A 123 -14.63 -2.60 -7.44
CA LEU A 123 -13.20 -2.36 -7.32
C LEU A 123 -12.41 -3.60 -7.76
N GLU A 124 -11.64 -3.45 -8.83
CA GLU A 124 -10.80 -4.49 -9.45
C GLU A 124 -9.34 -4.31 -9.07
N LYS A 125 -8.81 -3.07 -9.08
CA LYS A 125 -7.39 -2.77 -8.81
C LYS A 125 -7.19 -1.64 -7.81
N LEU A 126 -6.16 -1.78 -6.98
CA LEU A 126 -5.71 -0.73 -6.06
C LEU A 126 -4.23 -0.42 -6.30
N TYR A 127 -3.89 0.85 -6.48
CA TYR A 127 -2.51 1.31 -6.62
C TYR A 127 -2.01 1.93 -5.32
N ILE A 128 -0.82 1.54 -4.86
CA ILE A 128 -0.16 2.14 -3.69
C ILE A 128 1.22 2.62 -4.11
N LEU A 129 1.44 3.94 -4.09
CA LEU A 129 2.67 4.58 -4.61
C LEU A 129 3.56 5.17 -3.52
N SER A 130 3.22 4.96 -2.26
CA SER A 130 4.03 5.37 -1.11
C SER A 130 4.01 4.28 -0.03
N PRO A 131 5.07 4.16 0.80
CA PRO A 131 5.10 3.20 1.90
C PRO A 131 3.88 3.33 2.82
N THR A 132 2.94 2.40 2.66
CA THR A 132 1.63 2.41 3.33
C THR A 132 1.41 1.08 4.02
N ILE A 133 1.14 1.11 5.32
CA ILE A 133 0.90 -0.09 6.11
C ILE A 133 -0.53 -0.56 5.84
N VAL A 134 -0.69 -1.83 5.48
CA VAL A 134 -2.00 -2.44 5.25
C VAL A 134 -2.36 -3.34 6.43
N VAL A 135 -3.43 -3.00 7.15
CA VAL A 135 -3.82 -3.72 8.37
C VAL A 135 -4.79 -4.84 8.04
N LYS A 136 -4.40 -6.08 8.33
CA LYS A 136 -5.12 -7.34 8.06
C LYS A 136 -6.27 -7.20 7.07
N GLY A 137 -7.50 -7.60 7.31
CA GLY A 137 -8.53 -7.70 6.27
C GLY A 137 -9.03 -6.39 5.62
N MET A 138 -8.19 -5.40 5.31
CA MET A 138 -8.59 -4.15 4.63
C MET A 138 -9.10 -4.47 3.25
N LEU A 139 -8.41 -5.40 2.58
CA LEU A 139 -8.62 -5.82 1.20
C LEU A 139 -9.09 -7.28 1.18
N SER A 140 -10.12 -7.59 1.96
CA SER A 140 -10.58 -8.97 2.17
C SER A 140 -12.00 -9.22 1.64
N ASN A 141 -12.99 -9.41 2.51
CA ASN A 141 -14.27 -9.99 2.14
C ASN A 141 -15.28 -8.99 1.55
N GLY A 142 -15.01 -7.68 1.64
CA GLY A 142 -15.86 -6.62 1.08
C GLY A 142 -15.64 -6.32 -0.41
N LEU A 143 -14.77 -7.07 -1.09
CA LEU A 143 -14.31 -6.75 -2.44
C LEU A 143 -14.43 -7.95 -3.41
N PRO A 144 -15.64 -8.34 -3.83
CA PRO A 144 -15.85 -9.53 -4.67
C PRO A 144 -15.22 -9.44 -6.07
N ALA A 145 -15.02 -8.24 -6.61
CA ALA A 145 -14.39 -8.03 -7.93
C ALA A 145 -12.87 -7.81 -7.87
N PHE A 146 -12.30 -7.76 -6.67
CA PHE A 146 -10.91 -7.34 -6.49
C PHE A 146 -9.92 -8.39 -6.98
N GLN A 147 -9.00 -7.93 -7.82
CA GLN A 147 -8.02 -8.77 -8.48
C GLN A 147 -6.68 -8.68 -7.76
N PHE A 148 -6.12 -7.46 -7.66
CA PHE A 148 -4.80 -7.27 -7.09
C PHE A 148 -4.50 -5.83 -6.68
N VAL A 149 -3.50 -5.70 -5.80
CA VAL A 149 -2.79 -4.44 -5.54
C VAL A 149 -1.62 -4.31 -6.52
N ILE A 150 -1.33 -3.10 -6.99
CA ILE A 150 -0.09 -2.81 -7.71
C ILE A 150 0.77 -1.87 -6.88
N VAL A 151 2.04 -2.25 -6.73
CA VAL A 151 3.06 -1.43 -6.08
C VAL A 151 4.30 -1.33 -6.99
N PRO A 152 4.84 -0.12 -7.20
CA PRO A 152 5.92 0.09 -8.16
C PRO A 152 7.30 -0.30 -7.63
N THR A 153 7.47 -0.51 -6.32
CA THR A 153 8.77 -0.79 -5.69
C THR A 153 8.69 -1.84 -4.58
N GLU A 154 9.80 -2.55 -4.36
CA GLU A 154 10.00 -3.45 -3.21
C GLU A 154 9.79 -2.72 -1.87
N GLU A 155 10.22 -1.46 -1.74
CA GLU A 155 10.06 -0.69 -0.51
C GLU A 155 8.59 -0.58 -0.08
N ILE A 156 7.71 -0.27 -1.05
CA ILE A 156 6.27 -0.15 -0.78
C ILE A 156 5.68 -1.52 -0.46
N PHE A 157 6.09 -2.56 -1.19
CA PHE A 157 5.67 -3.93 -0.92
C PHE A 157 6.03 -4.36 0.51
N GLU A 158 7.25 -4.06 0.93
CA GLU A 158 7.72 -4.40 2.28
C GLU A 158 6.96 -3.62 3.36
N ALA A 159 6.65 -2.34 3.11
CA ALA A 159 5.86 -1.50 4.00
C ALA A 159 4.45 -2.03 4.27
N MET A 160 3.83 -2.77 3.33
CA MET A 160 2.53 -3.40 3.55
C MET A 160 2.55 -4.50 4.63
N GLY A 161 3.73 -4.95 5.07
CA GLY A 161 3.86 -5.97 6.10
C GLY A 161 3.30 -7.32 5.66
N GLN A 162 2.80 -8.15 6.58
CA GLN A 162 2.35 -9.51 6.25
C GLN A 162 0.98 -9.57 5.53
N ASN A 163 0.30 -8.44 5.37
CA ASN A 163 -1.06 -8.38 4.79
C ASN A 163 -0.98 -7.93 3.33
N ARG A 164 -0.36 -8.76 2.51
CA ARG A 164 -0.19 -8.54 1.08
C ARG A 164 -1.24 -9.38 0.36
N PRO A 165 -2.41 -8.82 -0.04
CA PRO A 165 -3.30 -9.53 -0.97
C PRO A 165 -2.54 -9.80 -2.27
N SER A 166 -3.15 -10.47 -3.25
CA SER A 166 -2.56 -10.65 -4.59
C SER A 166 -1.93 -9.34 -5.05
N THR A 167 -0.60 -9.28 -5.12
CA THR A 167 0.13 -8.03 -5.38
C THR A 167 1.01 -8.24 -6.59
N LYS A 168 1.00 -7.25 -7.48
CA LYS A 168 1.84 -7.20 -8.67
C LYS A 168 2.86 -6.07 -8.58
N LEU A 169 4.04 -6.32 -9.15
CA LEU A 169 5.16 -5.39 -9.21
C LEU A 169 5.81 -5.41 -10.59
N PRO A 170 6.59 -4.40 -10.97
CA PRO A 170 7.51 -4.49 -12.10
C PRO A 170 8.43 -5.71 -11.97
N LYS A 171 8.81 -6.33 -13.09
CA LYS A 171 9.59 -7.59 -13.09
C LYS A 171 10.87 -7.49 -12.26
N ASN A 172 11.60 -6.38 -12.38
CA ASN A 172 12.84 -6.16 -11.65
C ASN A 172 12.63 -6.04 -10.13
N GLU A 173 11.46 -5.60 -9.68
CA GLU A 173 11.10 -5.50 -8.26
C GLU A 173 10.56 -6.85 -7.75
N ALA A 174 9.72 -7.52 -8.55
CA ALA A 174 9.18 -8.85 -8.23
C ALA A 174 10.30 -9.88 -7.99
N ILE A 175 11.38 -9.85 -8.78
CA ILE A 175 12.54 -10.74 -8.61
C ILE A 175 13.22 -10.54 -7.25
N LYS A 176 13.36 -9.29 -6.79
CA LYS A 176 13.98 -8.98 -5.49
C LYS A 176 13.15 -9.51 -4.34
N VAL A 177 11.83 -9.34 -4.47
CA VAL A 177 10.83 -9.67 -3.45
C VAL A 177 10.61 -11.17 -3.32
N PHE A 178 10.34 -11.85 -4.44
CA PHE A 178 9.87 -13.24 -4.41
C PHE A 178 11.01 -14.25 -4.54
N TYR A 179 12.20 -13.82 -4.97
CA TYR A 179 13.37 -14.68 -5.24
C TYR A 179 13.06 -15.85 -6.21
N ILE A 180 11.98 -15.73 -6.97
CA ILE A 180 11.52 -16.66 -8.01
C ILE A 180 11.11 -15.85 -9.23
N MET A 181 11.25 -16.44 -10.41
CA MET A 181 10.76 -15.85 -11.65
C MET A 181 9.41 -16.50 -11.98
N ASP A 182 8.34 -15.83 -11.55
CA ASP A 182 6.97 -16.13 -11.95
C ASP A 182 6.32 -14.84 -12.45
N GLU A 183 6.17 -14.77 -13.76
CA GLU A 183 5.61 -13.66 -14.52
C GLU A 183 4.18 -13.30 -14.10
N ASN A 184 3.45 -14.19 -13.41
CA ASN A 184 2.10 -13.88 -12.91
C ASN A 184 2.08 -12.81 -11.81
N PHE A 185 3.20 -12.63 -11.10
CA PHE A 185 3.37 -11.54 -10.12
C PHE A 185 3.85 -10.23 -10.75
N CYS A 186 4.12 -10.24 -12.06
CA CYS A 186 4.66 -9.08 -12.75
C CYS A 186 3.54 -8.21 -13.34
N THR A 187 3.71 -6.90 -13.28
CA THR A 187 2.99 -5.92 -14.11
C THR A 187 3.60 -5.87 -15.51
N ASN A 188 2.78 -5.68 -16.55
CA ASN A 188 3.24 -5.61 -17.94
C ASN A 188 3.30 -4.18 -18.51
N VAL A 189 2.87 -3.17 -17.76
CA VAL A 189 3.06 -1.75 -18.09
C VAL A 189 3.90 -1.11 -16.99
N VAL A 190 5.00 -0.45 -17.36
CA VAL A 190 5.92 0.16 -16.40
C VAL A 190 6.33 1.56 -16.84
N TYR A 191 6.23 2.52 -15.93
CA TYR A 191 6.58 3.92 -16.13
C TYR A 191 7.92 4.22 -15.49
N TYR A 192 8.94 4.44 -16.30
CA TYR A 192 10.29 4.78 -15.85
C TYR A 192 10.52 6.29 -15.89
N LEU A 193 11.06 6.83 -14.80
CA LEU A 193 11.39 8.25 -14.73
C LEU A 193 12.50 8.66 -15.71
N ASN A 194 13.25 7.73 -16.30
CA ASN A 194 14.32 8.05 -17.26
C ASN A 194 15.29 9.12 -16.71
N ASP A 195 15.56 9.06 -15.41
CA ASP A 195 16.40 10.00 -14.68
C ASP A 195 17.79 9.42 -14.35
N GLY A 196 18.06 8.21 -14.85
CA GLY A 196 19.25 7.42 -14.55
C GLY A 196 19.01 6.33 -13.50
N THR A 197 17.81 6.27 -12.91
CA THR A 197 17.35 5.15 -12.09
C THR A 197 16.54 4.16 -12.93
N GLU A 198 16.50 2.90 -12.48
CA GLU A 198 15.59 1.87 -13.02
C GLU A 198 14.32 1.72 -12.15
N THR A 199 14.08 2.67 -11.25
CA THR A 199 12.92 2.64 -10.36
C THR A 199 11.67 3.04 -11.13
N ALA A 200 10.63 2.22 -11.02
CA ALA A 200 9.34 2.55 -11.61
C ALA A 200 8.68 3.68 -10.82
N HIS A 201 8.19 4.71 -11.53
CA HIS A 201 7.28 5.72 -10.99
C HIS A 201 5.90 5.13 -10.74
N PHE A 202 5.46 4.29 -11.67
CA PHE A 202 4.15 3.66 -11.69
C PHE A 202 4.19 2.37 -12.49
N ALA A 203 3.19 1.51 -12.28
CA ALA A 203 3.02 0.29 -13.03
C ALA A 203 1.53 -0.06 -13.16
N ASP A 204 1.19 -0.86 -14.17
CA ASP A 204 -0.14 -1.40 -14.36
C ASP A 204 -0.09 -2.80 -14.99
N ASP A 205 -1.19 -3.54 -14.91
CA ASP A 205 -1.34 -4.84 -15.54
C ASP A 205 -2.60 -4.85 -16.41
N LEU A 206 -2.40 -4.91 -17.73
CA LEU A 206 -3.43 -4.76 -18.76
C LEU A 206 -3.39 -5.92 -19.76
N ASP A 207 -4.50 -6.18 -20.45
CA ASP A 207 -4.60 -7.27 -21.44
C ASP A 207 -5.29 -6.81 -22.72
N GLY A 208 -4.52 -6.30 -23.68
CA GLY A 208 -5.04 -5.97 -25.01
C GLY A 208 -5.86 -4.68 -25.06
N GLU A 209 -5.65 -3.78 -24.11
CA GLU A 209 -6.45 -2.56 -23.94
C GLU A 209 -5.60 -1.29 -23.84
N LYS A 210 -6.26 -0.14 -23.91
CA LYS A 210 -5.60 1.17 -23.75
C LYS A 210 -5.30 1.41 -22.27
N ILE A 211 -4.23 2.14 -22.01
CA ILE A 211 -3.99 2.69 -20.68
C ILE A 211 -5.01 3.80 -20.43
N THR A 212 -5.86 3.63 -19.42
CA THR A 212 -6.87 4.63 -19.05
C THR A 212 -6.61 5.24 -17.66
N PHE A 213 -5.92 4.51 -16.78
CA PHE A 213 -5.50 5.00 -15.48
C PHE A 213 -4.12 5.64 -15.55
N MET A 214 -4.02 6.88 -15.07
CA MET A 214 -2.77 7.63 -15.05
C MET A 214 -2.35 7.99 -13.63
N PRO A 215 -1.08 7.78 -13.24
CA PRO A 215 -0.56 8.25 -11.97
C PRO A 215 -0.46 9.78 -11.94
N PRO A 216 -0.19 10.37 -10.76
CA PRO A 216 0.25 11.76 -10.66
C PRO A 216 1.46 12.00 -11.58
N GLU A 217 1.49 13.16 -12.22
CA GLU A 217 2.62 13.54 -13.07
C GLU A 217 3.92 13.53 -12.25
N PRO A 218 5.01 12.93 -12.76
CA PRO A 218 6.27 12.92 -12.05
C PRO A 218 6.87 14.32 -12.05
N THR A 219 7.59 14.65 -10.97
CA THR A 219 8.30 15.93 -10.82
C THR A 219 9.80 15.71 -10.71
N ARG A 220 10.59 16.58 -11.32
CA ARG A 220 12.06 16.58 -11.23
C ARG A 220 12.59 18.00 -11.10
N GLU A 221 13.38 18.26 -10.06
CA GLU A 221 13.90 19.61 -9.79
C GLU A 221 14.71 20.16 -10.98
N GLY A 222 14.34 21.35 -11.45
CA GLY A 222 14.98 22.02 -12.58
C GLY A 222 14.57 21.53 -13.97
N TYR A 223 13.56 20.66 -14.06
CA TYR A 223 13.02 20.16 -15.32
C TYR A 223 11.49 20.30 -15.40
N ILE A 224 10.98 20.37 -16.62
CA ILE A 224 9.56 20.22 -16.96
C ILE A 224 9.34 18.81 -17.50
N PHE A 225 8.26 18.16 -17.05
CA PHE A 225 7.81 16.89 -17.59
C PHE A 225 7.26 17.08 -19.02
N GLY A 226 7.83 16.38 -19.98
CA GLY A 226 7.53 16.51 -21.41
C GLY A 226 6.64 15.40 -21.97
N GLY A 227 6.10 14.53 -21.13
CA GLY A 227 5.28 13.38 -21.52
C GLY A 227 6.00 12.04 -21.48
N TRP A 228 5.26 10.99 -21.82
CA TRP A 228 5.72 9.59 -21.83
C TRP A 228 6.05 9.13 -23.24
N TYR A 229 7.13 8.35 -23.38
CA TYR A 229 7.69 7.90 -24.65
C TYR A 229 7.91 6.39 -24.65
N LYS A 230 7.89 5.76 -25.82
CA LYS A 230 8.00 4.29 -25.95
C LYS A 230 9.43 3.77 -25.79
N GLU A 231 10.40 4.68 -25.75
CA GLU A 231 11.82 4.38 -25.67
C GLU A 231 12.57 5.46 -24.88
N SER A 232 13.71 5.09 -24.30
CA SER A 232 14.52 5.93 -23.41
C SER A 232 15.04 7.20 -24.09
N GLU A 233 15.24 7.15 -25.41
CA GLU A 233 15.70 8.24 -26.28
C GLU A 233 14.62 9.32 -26.48
N CYS A 234 13.38 9.04 -26.09
CA CYS A 234 12.25 9.96 -26.13
C CYS A 234 11.98 10.56 -27.52
N ILE A 235 11.96 9.70 -28.56
CA ILE A 235 11.69 10.08 -29.95
C ILE A 235 10.19 9.92 -30.25
N THR A 236 9.60 8.79 -29.87
CA THR A 236 8.22 8.39 -30.13
C THR A 236 7.38 8.54 -28.87
N ALA A 237 6.48 9.52 -28.85
CA ALA A 237 5.56 9.68 -27.74
C ALA A 237 4.59 8.49 -27.68
N TRP A 238 4.21 8.10 -26.47
CA TRP A 238 3.06 7.22 -26.27
C TRP A 238 1.78 8.05 -26.45
N ASP A 239 0.90 7.59 -27.34
CA ASP A 239 -0.39 8.21 -27.62
C ASP A 239 -1.48 7.49 -26.83
N PHE A 240 -1.85 8.02 -25.66
CA PHE A 240 -2.86 7.40 -24.79
C PHE A 240 -4.24 7.26 -25.43
N GLU A 241 -4.54 8.03 -26.47
CA GLU A 241 -5.81 7.95 -27.18
C GLU A 241 -5.82 6.83 -28.23
N ASN A 242 -4.67 6.40 -28.74
CA ASN A 242 -4.60 5.48 -29.89
C ASN A 242 -3.76 4.23 -29.65
N ASP A 243 -2.72 4.30 -28.82
CA ASP A 243 -1.86 3.18 -28.51
C ASP A 243 -2.56 2.20 -27.55
N VAL A 244 -2.25 0.92 -27.74
CA VAL A 244 -2.85 -0.20 -27.01
C VAL A 244 -1.71 -1.05 -26.45
N VAL A 245 -1.86 -1.49 -25.20
CA VAL A 245 -0.95 -2.48 -24.61
C VAL A 245 -1.21 -3.83 -25.28
N PRO A 246 -0.18 -4.56 -25.74
CA PRO A 246 -0.37 -5.86 -26.35
C PRO A 246 -1.22 -6.81 -25.49
N ALA A 247 -2.03 -7.64 -26.14
CA ALA A 247 -2.75 -8.71 -25.45
C ALA A 247 -1.74 -9.72 -24.87
N LYS A 248 -2.09 -10.32 -23.75
CA LYS A 248 -1.27 -11.34 -23.10
C LYS A 248 -1.28 -12.61 -23.95
N GLU A 249 -0.09 -13.14 -24.18
CA GLU A 249 0.11 -14.40 -24.91
C GLU A 249 0.57 -15.49 -23.94
N TYR A 250 0.19 -16.73 -24.22
CA TYR A 250 0.54 -17.90 -23.41
C TYR A 250 1.10 -19.00 -24.31
N ASP A 251 2.05 -19.78 -23.79
CA ASP A 251 2.54 -20.96 -24.50
C ASP A 251 1.56 -22.13 -24.44
N ASP A 252 1.91 -23.24 -25.10
CA ASP A 252 1.09 -24.46 -25.14
C ASP A 252 0.89 -25.11 -23.75
N GLU A 253 1.69 -24.74 -22.76
CA GLU A 253 1.61 -25.20 -21.37
C GLU A 253 0.78 -24.25 -20.48
N GLY A 254 0.35 -23.10 -21.03
CA GLY A 254 -0.40 -22.06 -20.33
C GLY A 254 0.48 -21.11 -19.52
N ASN A 255 1.79 -21.10 -19.74
CA ASN A 255 2.70 -20.14 -19.11
C ASN A 255 2.60 -18.79 -19.81
N TYR A 256 2.59 -17.71 -19.03
CA TYR A 256 2.52 -16.36 -19.56
C TYR A 256 3.82 -15.99 -20.30
N LEU A 257 3.71 -15.68 -21.60
CA LEU A 257 4.79 -15.15 -22.41
C LEU A 257 4.92 -13.65 -22.14
N PHE A 258 5.59 -13.32 -21.03
CA PHE A 258 5.66 -11.95 -20.54
C PHE A 258 6.32 -11.00 -21.54
N GLN A 259 5.60 -9.90 -21.81
CA GLN A 259 6.09 -8.76 -22.56
C GLN A 259 5.85 -7.49 -21.74
N GLU A 260 6.91 -6.70 -21.55
CA GLU A 260 6.80 -5.39 -20.91
C GLU A 260 6.52 -4.29 -21.95
N THR A 261 5.56 -3.42 -21.62
CA THR A 261 5.34 -2.13 -22.25
C THR A 261 5.94 -1.05 -21.35
N ALA A 262 7.14 -0.61 -21.70
CA ALA A 262 7.87 0.41 -20.95
C ALA A 262 7.56 1.82 -21.48
N LEU A 263 7.24 2.74 -20.57
CA LEU A 263 7.02 4.16 -20.85
C LEU A 263 8.12 4.97 -20.16
N TYR A 264 8.80 5.83 -20.90
CA TYR A 264 9.94 6.63 -20.42
C TYR A 264 9.57 8.11 -20.34
N ALA A 265 9.80 8.73 -19.18
CA ALA A 265 9.55 10.16 -19.02
C ALA A 265 10.55 10.99 -19.83
N LYS A 266 10.05 12.01 -20.52
CA LYS A 266 10.89 13.04 -21.14
C LYS A 266 11.05 14.22 -20.19
N TRP A 267 12.28 14.68 -20.03
CA TRP A 267 12.59 15.85 -19.21
C TRP A 267 13.17 16.98 -20.04
N ILE A 268 12.56 18.16 -19.93
CA ILE A 268 13.02 19.39 -20.59
C ILE A 268 13.67 20.26 -19.52
N LYS A 269 14.97 20.55 -19.67
CA LYS A 269 15.70 21.37 -18.70
C LYS A 269 15.17 22.81 -18.73
N ASN A 270 14.89 23.37 -17.55
CA ASN A 270 14.51 24.77 -17.36
C ASN A 270 15.66 25.73 -17.67
#